data_AF-A0A820ELJ1-F1
#
_entry.id   AF-A0A820ELJ1-F1
#
_cell.length_a   1.000
_cell.length_b   1.000
_cell.length_c   1.000
_cell.angle_alpha   90.00
_cell.angle_beta   90.00
_cell.angle_gamma   90.00
#
_symmetry.space_group_name_H-M   'P 1'
#
loop_
_entity.id
_entity.type
_entity.pdbx_description
1 polymer ?
#
loop_
_entity_poly.entity_id
_entity_poly.type
_entity_poly.pdbx_seq_one_letter_code
_entity_poly.pdbx_strand_id
1 'polypeptide(L)' 'MNVCTPNISWHGCDPVYSCTINPVDSKRLATAGMRGSIYLWDIECPAAQQPTITFISSLTGAHLESVNCIRWNS' A
#
# COMPACT_ATOMS: atom_id res chain seq x y z
N MET A 1 4.30 18.19 -18.73
CA MET A 1 3.39 17.15 -18.20
C MET A 1 3.31 17.39 -16.70
N ASN A 2 2.21 17.98 -16.22
CA ASN A 2 2.03 18.23 -14.79
C ASN A 2 1.60 16.91 -14.16
N VAL A 3 2.52 16.23 -13.49
CA VAL A 3 2.18 15.06 -12.70
C VAL A 3 1.69 15.59 -11.37
N CYS A 4 0.38 15.61 -11.17
CA CYS A 4 -0.18 15.72 -9.83
C CYS A 4 0.21 14.44 -9.11
N THR A 5 1.29 14.48 -8.33
CA THR A 5 1.69 13.36 -7.48
C THR A 5 0.80 13.41 -6.23
N PRO A 6 -0.20 12.54 -6.07
CA PRO A 6 -0.95 12.49 -4.83
C PRO A 6 0.02 12.10 -3.71
N ASN A 7 0.17 12.98 -2.71
CA ASN A 7 0.82 12.61 -1.47
C ASN A 7 -0.26 11.97 -0.58
N ILE A 8 -0.06 10.72 -0.18
CA ILE A 8 -1.03 10.06 0.69
C ILE A 8 -0.27 9.47 1.87
N SER A 9 -0.54 10.00 3.06
CA SER A 9 0.06 9.57 4.33
C SER A 9 -0.59 8.27 4.82
N TRP A 10 -0.49 7.22 4.03
CA TRP A 10 -1.09 5.90 4.28
C TRP A 10 -0.66 5.25 5.61
N HIS A 11 0.53 5.58 6.12
CA HIS A 11 1.08 5.04 7.37
C HIS A 11 1.13 6.08 8.51
N GLY A 12 0.24 7.09 8.51
CA GLY A 12 0.20 8.04 9.63
C GLY A 12 1.52 8.79 9.87
N CYS A 13 2.19 9.15 8.78
CA CYS A 13 3.52 9.80 8.72
C CYS A 13 4.73 8.87 8.95
N ASP A 14 4.55 7.59 9.24
CA ASP A 14 5.66 6.65 9.25
C ASP A 14 6.17 6.38 7.81
N PRO A 15 7.49 6.18 7.62
CA PRO A 15 8.04 5.92 6.30
C PRO A 15 7.63 4.52 5.79
N VAL A 16 7.26 4.47 4.51
CA VAL A 16 6.99 3.23 3.77
C VAL A 16 8.30 2.75 3.16
N TYR A 17 8.72 1.53 3.52
CA TYR A 17 9.97 0.94 3.02
C TYR A 17 9.73 0.09 1.78
N SER A 18 8.55 -0.50 1.64
CA SER A 18 8.21 -1.32 0.48
C SER A 18 6.71 -1.27 0.18
N CYS A 19 6.37 -1.30 -1.10
CA CYS A 19 5.02 -1.42 -1.62
C CYS A 19 4.99 -2.40 -2.81
N THR A 20 3.88 -3.10 -3.00
CA THR A 20 3.70 -4.02 -4.13
C THR A 20 2.22 -4.17 -4.49
N ILE A 21 1.92 -4.10 -5.79
CA ILE A 21 0.61 -4.45 -6.32
C ILE A 21 0.56 -5.98 -6.47
N ASN A 22 -0.61 -6.58 -6.26
CA ASN A 22 -0.81 -8.00 -6.46
C ASN A 22 -0.74 -8.32 -7.97
N PRO A 23 0.11 -9.28 -8.38
CA PRO A 23 0.35 -9.57 -9.80
C PRO A 23 -0.84 -10.25 -10.48
N VAL A 24 -1.74 -10.89 -9.72
CA VAL A 24 -2.93 -11.58 -10.24
C VAL A 24 -4.17 -10.70 -10.14
N ASP A 25 -4.31 -9.96 -9.03
CA ASP A 25 -5.42 -9.03 -8.78
C ASP A 25 -4.89 -7.60 -8.64
N SER A 26 -4.78 -6.89 -9.77
CA SER A 26 -4.24 -5.51 -9.81
C SER A 26 -5.02 -4.49 -8.97
N LYS A 27 -6.14 -4.89 -8.35
CA LYS A 27 -6.89 -4.07 -7.39
C LYS A 27 -6.34 -4.14 -5.97
N ARG A 28 -5.36 -5.00 -5.69
CA ARG A 28 -4.78 -5.13 -4.34
C ARG A 28 -3.39 -4.52 -4.28
N LEU A 29 -3.17 -3.69 -3.27
CA LEU A 29 -1.86 -3.14 -2.93
C LEU A 29 -1.51 -3.51 -1.50
N ALA A 30 -0.26 -3.92 -1.29
CA ALA A 30 0.30 -4.13 0.03
C ALA A 30 1.44 -3.15 0.26
N THR A 31 1.51 -2.58 1.46
CA THR A 31 2.54 -1.63 1.87
C THR A 31 3.05 -1.97 3.25
N ALA A 32 4.35 -1.77 3.51
CA ALA A 32 4.96 -2.06 4.79
C ALA A 32 6.05 -1.02 5.13
N GLY A 33 6.32 -0.82 6.42
CA GLY A 33 7.20 0.25 6.88
C GLY A 33 7.70 0.10 8.30
N MET A 34 7.98 1.24 8.92
CA MET A 34 8.76 1.33 10.18
C MET A 34 8.15 0.59 11.37
N ARG A 35 6.83 0.52 11.50
CA ARG A 35 6.17 0.06 12.74
C ARG A 35 5.75 -1.41 12.75
N GLY A 36 6.30 -2.25 11.88
CA GLY A 36 5.91 -3.66 11.80
C GLY A 36 4.54 -3.92 11.19
N SER A 37 3.74 -2.87 11.00
CA SER A 37 2.44 -2.93 10.35
C SER A 37 2.59 -3.11 8.85
N ILE A 38 1.83 -4.06 8.33
CA ILE A 38 1.56 -4.20 6.90
C ILE A 38 0.13 -3.73 6.67
N TYR A 39 -0.09 -2.88 5.68
CA TYR A 39 -1.42 -2.41 5.31
C TYR A 39 -1.80 -2.95 3.93
N LEU A 40 -3.04 -3.38 3.81
CA LEU A 40 -3.68 -3.80 2.57
C LEU A 40 -4.66 -2.73 2.10
N TRP A 41 -4.65 -2.50 0.79
CA TRP A 41 -5.42 -1.45 0.12
C TRP A 41 -6.15 -2.03 -1.08
N ASP A 42 -7.33 -1.47 -1.35
CA ASP A 42 -8.04 -1.65 -2.61
C ASP A 42 -7.71 -0.50 -3.55
N ILE A 43 -7.56 -0.79 -4.84
CA ILE A 43 -7.32 0.17 -5.89
C ILE A 43 -8.45 0.06 -6.91
N GLU A 44 -9.18 1.16 -7.08
CA GLU A 44 -10.11 1.31 -8.18
C GLU A 44 -9.59 2.39 -9.13
N CYS A 45 -9.38 2.03 -10.39
CA CYS A 45 -8.89 2.94 -11.42
C CYS A 45 -9.88 2.98 -12.59
N PRO A 46 -10.94 3.80 -12.52
CA PRO A 46 -11.88 3.95 -13.62
C PRO A 46 -11.22 4.73 -14.76
N ALA A 47 -11.44 4.34 -16.01
CA ALA A 47 -10.78 4.94 -17.19
C ALA A 47 -11.01 6.46 -17.35
N ALA A 48 -12.07 7.00 -16.77
CA ALA A 48 -12.48 8.40 -16.92
C ALA A 48 -12.48 9.20 -15.60
N GLN A 49 -12.02 8.61 -14.49
CA GLN A 49 -12.08 9.22 -13.16
C GLN A 49 -10.73 9.12 -12.44
N GLN A 50 -10.58 9.90 -11.36
CA GLN A 50 -9.40 9.78 -10.51
C GLN A 50 -9.38 8.41 -9.82
N PRO A 51 -8.21 7.75 -9.73
CA PRO A 51 -8.11 6.49 -9.03
C PRO A 51 -8.38 6.69 -7.54
N THR A 52 -9.17 5.80 -6.95
CA THR A 52 -9.45 5.77 -5.52
C THR A 52 -8.70 4.61 -4.89
N ILE A 53 -8.11 4.88 -3.73
CA ILE A 53 -7.36 3.89 -2.97
C ILE A 53 -7.97 3.83 -1.58
N THR A 54 -8.53 2.68 -1.21
CA THR A 54 -9.23 2.50 0.05
C THR A 54 -8.46 1.57 0.96
N PHE A 55 -8.46 1.88 2.25
CA PHE A 55 -7.87 1.03 3.27
C PHE A 55 -8.75 -0.21 3.50
N ILE A 56 -8.17 -1.41 3.42
CA ILE A 56 -8.90 -2.65 3.68
C ILE A 56 -8.63 -3.12 5.11
N SER A 57 -7.36 -3.39 5.42
CA SER A 57 -6.97 -3.99 6.69
C SER A 57 -5.49 -3.81 6.99
N SER A 58 -5.16 -3.89 8.28
CA SER A 58 -3.79 -3.90 8.77
C SER A 58 -3.46 -5.28 9.32
N LEU A 59 -2.37 -5.85 8.84
CA LEU A 59 -1.79 -7.07 9.38
C LEU A 59 -0.71 -6.66 10.37
N THR A 60 -0.99 -6.87 11.65
CA THR A 60 -0.13 -6.48 12.77
C THR A 60 0.09 -7.67 13.71
N GLY A 61 1.11 -7.58 14.56
CA GLY A 61 1.40 -8.60 15.59
C GLY A 61 2.33 -9.73 15.14
N ALA A 62 2.50 -9.97 13.83
CA ALA A 62 3.49 -10.92 13.31
C ALA A 62 4.91 -10.33 13.31
N HIS A 63 5.04 -9.06 12.89
CA HIS A 63 6.30 -8.32 12.95
C HIS A 63 6.22 -7.29 14.08
N LEU A 64 7.16 -7.36 15.01
CA LEU A 64 7.27 -6.42 16.14
C LEU A 64 8.16 -5.22 15.80
N GLU A 65 8.93 -5.33 14.71
CA GLU A 65 9.89 -4.35 14.22
C GLU A 65 9.59 -4.02 12.76
N SER A 66 10.33 -3.06 12.21
CA SER A 66 10.19 -2.61 10.82
C SER A 66 10.15 -3.75 9.79
N VAL A 67 9.24 -3.62 8.82
CA VAL A 67 9.16 -4.53 7.68
C VAL A 67 9.85 -3.87 6.49
N ASN A 68 11.03 -4.38 6.13
CA ASN A 68 11.85 -3.80 5.07
C ASN A 68 11.32 -4.11 3.66
N CYS A 69 10.76 -5.30 3.46
CA CYS A 69 10.34 -5.79 2.15
C CYS A 69 9.02 -6.56 2.25
N ILE A 70 8.15 -6.35 1.27
CA ILE A 70 6.92 -7.12 1.08
C ILE A 70 6.72 -7.46 -0.40
N ARG A 71 6.34 -8.71 -0.69
CA ARG A 71 6.02 -9.20 -2.04
C ARG A 71 4.78 -10.08 -1.97
N TRP A 72 3.94 -10.00 -3.00
CA TRP A 72 2.90 -10.99 -3.20
C TRP A 72 3.53 -12.28 -3.71
N ASN A 73 2.99 -13.41 -3.27
CA ASN A 73 3.30 -14.67 -3.92
C ASN A 73 2.60 -14.69 -5.29
N SER A 74 3.34 -15.09 -6.31
CA SER A 74 2.87 -15.20 -7.71
C SER A 74 2.26 -16.56 -7.99
#